data_AF-A0A2H6IBY2-F1
#
_entry.id   AF-A0A2H6IBY2-F1
#
_cell.length_a   1.000
_cell.length_b   1.000
_cell.length_c   1.000
_cell.angle_alpha   90.00
_cell.angle_beta   90.00
_cell.angle_gamma   90.00
#
_symmetry.space_group_name_H-M   'P 1'
#
loop_
_entity.id
_entity.type
_entity.pdbx_description
1 polymer ?
#
loop_
_entity_poly.entity_id
_entity_poly.type
_entity_poly.pdbx_seq_one_letter_code
_entity_poly.pdbx_strand_id
1 'polypeptide(L)'
;MGFEVIQEKKPTYSGGAMIAIVLLSIILLGIGVVFAYLLISGRGNDYIMGTLLSFEFLIAGIEVVIFARYFIAFREVSEDREEELLW
;
A
#
# COMPACT_ATOMS: atom_id res chain seq x y z
N MET A 1 19.25 -23.90 -7.16
CA MET A 1 18.13 -22.94 -7.28
C MET A 1 18.57 -21.77 -8.15
N GLY A 2 18.18 -21.82 -9.43
CA GLY A 2 18.38 -20.74 -10.38
C GLY A 2 17.05 -20.00 -10.59
N PHE A 3 17.12 -18.69 -10.73
CA PHE A 3 15.99 -17.84 -11.07
C PHE A 3 16.19 -17.36 -12.50
N GLU A 4 15.30 -17.74 -13.41
CA GLU A 4 15.33 -17.21 -14.78
C GLU A 4 14.44 -15.95 -14.85
N VAL A 5 15.04 -14.83 -15.24
CA VAL A 5 14.30 -13.57 -15.37
C VAL A 5 13.57 -13.57 -16.70
N ILE A 6 12.25 -13.83 -16.67
CA ILE A 6 11.40 -13.87 -17.86
C ILE A 6 11.21 -12.46 -18.42
N GLN A 7 10.95 -11.49 -17.53
CA GLN A 7 10.69 -10.12 -17.94
C GLN A 7 11.01 -9.11 -16.83
N GLU A 8 11.70 -8.03 -17.18
CA GLU A 8 11.95 -6.90 -16.27
C GLU A 8 11.11 -5.70 -16.70
N LYS A 9 10.08 -5.37 -15.93
CA LYS A 9 9.25 -4.20 -16.19
C LYS A 9 9.84 -3.00 -15.45
N LYS A 10 10.44 -2.08 -16.22
CA LYS A 10 10.96 -0.82 -15.67
C LYS A 10 9.82 0.01 -15.06
N PRO A 11 10.05 0.69 -13.92
CA PRO A 11 9.05 1.53 -13.31
C PRO A 11 8.68 2.69 -14.24
N THR A 12 7.39 2.96 -14.36
CA THR A 12 6.88 4.13 -15.09
C THR A 12 6.54 5.21 -14.10
N TYR A 13 7.43 6.17 -13.92
CA TYR A 13 7.21 7.33 -13.05
C TYR A 13 6.09 8.21 -13.61
N SER A 14 4.87 8.02 -13.09
CA SER A 14 3.70 8.82 -13.45
C SER A 14 3.57 10.02 -12.50
N GLY A 15 3.60 11.24 -13.04
CA GLY A 15 3.36 12.45 -12.25
C GLY A 15 1.98 12.44 -11.57
N GLY A 16 0.97 11.87 -12.24
CA GLY A 16 -0.36 11.70 -11.65
C GLY A 16 -0.36 10.75 -10.45
N ALA A 17 0.39 9.65 -10.52
CA ALA A 17 0.52 8.71 -9.40
C ALA A 17 1.25 9.36 -8.21
N MET A 18 2.26 10.19 -8.48
CA MET A 18 2.96 10.94 -7.43
C MET A 18 2.04 11.94 -6.72
N ILE A 19 1.24 12.71 -7.48
CA ILE A 19 0.26 13.64 -6.91
C ILE A 19 -0.78 12.88 -6.07
N ALA A 20 -1.27 11.75 -6.58
CA ALA A 20 -2.23 10.92 -5.86
C ALA A 20 -1.68 10.44 -4.53
N ILE A 21 -0.44 9.91 -4.49
CA ILE A 21 0.22 9.49 -3.25
C ILE A 21 0.33 10.67 -2.28
N VAL A 22 0.83 11.83 -2.72
CA VAL A 22 0.97 12.99 -1.84
C VAL A 22 -0.37 13.43 -1.24
N LEU A 23 -1.43 13.47 -2.05
CA LEU A 23 -2.77 13.82 -1.58
C LEU A 23 -3.33 12.79 -0.58
N LEU A 24 -3.19 11.51 -0.88
CA LEU A 24 -3.63 10.43 0.01
C LEU A 24 -2.87 10.46 1.35
N SER A 25 -1.57 10.76 1.33
CA SER A 25 -0.75 10.86 2.53
C SER A 25 -1.18 12.02 3.43
N ILE A 26 -1.54 13.17 2.84
CA ILE A 26 -2.09 14.31 3.60
C ILE A 26 -3.43 13.93 4.25
N ILE A 27 -4.29 13.21 3.51
CA ILE A 27 -5.57 12.74 4.04
C ILE A 27 -5.36 11.75 5.19
N LEU A 28 -4.43 10.79 5.05
CA LEU A 28 -4.06 9.84 6.10
C LEU A 28 -3.63 10.56 7.38
N LEU A 29 -2.72 11.53 7.26
CA LEU A 29 -2.29 12.34 8.41
C LEU A 29 -3.47 13.08 9.04
N GLY A 30 -4.36 13.66 8.24
CA GLY A 30 -5.56 14.33 8.72
C GLY A 30 -6.48 13.40 9.50
N ILE A 31 -6.74 12.20 8.98
CA ILE A 31 -7.57 11.18 9.64
C ILE A 31 -6.93 10.76 10.97
N GLY A 32 -5.61 10.51 11.00
CA GLY A 32 -4.90 10.15 12.22
C GLY A 32 -4.95 11.23 13.29
N VAL A 33 -4.84 12.51 12.92
CA VAL A 33 -5.01 13.63 13.85
C VAL A 33 -6.43 13.66 14.43
N VAL A 34 -7.45 13.49 13.58
CA VAL A 34 -8.86 13.46 14.03
C VAL A 34 -9.12 12.26 14.95
N PHE A 35 -8.61 11.08 14.59
CA PHE A 35 -8.72 9.87 15.39
C PHE A 35 -8.08 10.07 16.77
N ALA A 36 -6.83 10.55 16.81
CA ALA A 36 -6.12 10.82 18.06
C ALA A 36 -6.86 11.86 18.91
N TYR A 37 -7.38 12.93 18.30
CA TYR A 37 -8.18 13.94 19.00
C TYR A 37 -9.44 13.34 19.63
N LEU A 38 -10.20 12.54 18.87
CA LEU A 38 -11.43 11.90 19.37
C LEU A 38 -11.14 10.90 20.49
N LEU A 39 -10.03 10.16 20.38
CA LEU A 39 -9.57 9.22 21.40
C LEU A 39 -9.21 9.94 22.71
N ILE A 40 -8.35 10.97 22.63
CA ILE A 40 -7.84 11.69 23.79
C ILE A 40 -8.93 12.53 24.45
N SER A 41 -9.81 13.16 23.67
CA SER A 41 -10.90 13.99 24.19
C SER A 41 -12.06 13.19 24.78
N GLY A 42 -12.06 11.86 24.62
CA GLY A 42 -13.18 11.00 25.04
C GLY A 42 -14.49 11.26 24.27
N ARG A 43 -14.41 11.97 23.13
CA ARG A 43 -15.58 12.29 22.28
C ARG A 43 -15.78 11.27 21.16
N GLY A 44 -14.83 10.37 20.94
CA GLY A 44 -14.95 9.27 20.00
C GLY A 44 -15.92 8.20 20.49
N ASN A 45 -16.82 7.74 19.61
CA ASN A 45 -17.59 6.52 19.82
C ASN A 45 -17.02 5.40 18.94
N ASP A 46 -17.12 4.16 19.39
CA ASP A 46 -16.57 2.96 18.74
C ASP A 46 -16.90 2.85 17.24
N TYR A 47 -18.11 3.21 16.82
CA TYR A 47 -18.50 3.21 15.41
C TYR A 47 -17.66 4.19 14.58
N ILE A 48 -17.51 5.43 15.07
CA ILE A 48 -16.72 6.47 14.38
C ILE A 48 -15.25 6.09 14.40
N MET A 49 -14.74 5.65 15.56
CA MET A 49 -13.33 5.26 15.73
C MET A 49 -12.98 4.07 14.83
N GLY A 50 -13.82 3.03 14.81
CA GLY A 50 -13.62 1.86 13.95
C GLY A 50 -13.70 2.21 12.46
N THR A 51 -14.59 3.13 12.08
CA THR A 51 -14.70 3.63 10.71
C THR A 51 -13.45 4.39 10.30
N LEU A 52 -12.98 5.34 11.11
CA LEU A 52 -11.75 6.09 10.84
C LEU A 52 -10.53 5.16 10.70
N LEU A 53 -10.39 4.20 11.62
CA LEU A 53 -9.30 3.22 11.57
C LEU A 53 -9.35 2.36 10.29
N SER A 54 -10.55 1.92 9.89
CA SER A 54 -10.73 1.15 8.65
C SER A 54 -10.36 1.97 7.42
N PHE A 55 -10.71 3.26 7.39
CA PHE A 55 -10.33 4.17 6.31
C PHE A 55 -8.82 4.40 6.25
N GLU A 56 -8.12 4.48 7.39
CA GLU A 56 -6.65 4.59 7.39
C GLU A 56 -6.01 3.38 6.70
N PHE A 57 -6.39 2.16 7.08
CA PHE A 57 -5.84 0.96 6.45
C PHE A 57 -6.19 0.85 4.97
N LEU A 58 -7.41 1.25 4.58
CA LEU A 58 -7.82 1.24 3.18
C LEU A 58 -6.96 2.21 2.34
N ILE A 59 -6.78 3.45 2.80
CA ILE A 59 -6.00 4.45 2.07
C ILE A 59 -4.53 4.05 2.03
N ALA A 60 -3.96 3.59 3.14
CA ALA A 60 -2.58 3.10 3.18
C ALA A 60 -2.37 1.91 2.22
N GLY A 61 -3.32 0.98 2.15
CA GLY A 61 -3.29 -0.12 1.18
C GLY A 61 -3.29 0.37 -0.27
N ILE A 62 -4.14 1.35 -0.59
CA ILE A 62 -4.18 1.98 -1.93
C ILE A 62 -2.83 2.64 -2.27
N GLU A 63 -2.24 3.38 -1.33
CA GLU A 63 -0.92 3.99 -1.55
C GLU A 63 0.16 2.96 -1.84
N VAL A 64 0.21 1.87 -1.07
CA VAL A 64 1.17 0.77 -1.30
C VAL A 64 0.99 0.17 -2.69
N VAL A 65 -0.25 -0.08 -3.12
CA VAL A 65 -0.54 -0.63 -4.46
C VAL A 65 -0.11 0.34 -5.57
N ILE A 66 -0.42 1.63 -5.43
CA ILE A 66 0.00 2.65 -6.42
C ILE A 66 1.53 2.74 -6.44
N PHE A 67 2.17 2.80 -5.27
CA PHE A 67 3.61 2.90 -5.16
C PHE A 67 4.30 1.69 -5.81
N ALA A 68 3.87 0.48 -5.46
CA ALA A 68 4.41 -0.76 -6.02
C ALA A 68 4.23 -0.85 -7.54
N ARG A 69 3.10 -0.37 -8.08
CA ARG A 69 2.82 -0.43 -9.51
C ARG A 69 3.65 0.55 -10.34
N TYR A 70 3.91 1.75 -9.83
CA TYR A 70 4.51 2.83 -10.61
C TYR A 70 5.99 3.09 -10.29
N PHE A 71 6.45 2.77 -9.08
CA PHE A 71 7.77 3.18 -8.60
C PHE A 71 8.71 2.01 -8.26
N ILE A 72 8.18 0.79 -8.07
CA ILE A 72 9.00 -0.41 -7.86
C ILE A 72 9.19 -1.12 -9.20
N ALA A 73 10.44 -1.46 -9.54
CA ALA A 73 10.73 -2.34 -10.65
C ALA A 73 10.25 -3.75 -10.31
N PHE A 74 9.23 -4.24 -11.01
CA PHE A 74 8.82 -5.63 -10.90
C PHE A 74 9.63 -6.47 -11.88
N ARG A 75 10.36 -7.44 -11.33
CA ARG A 75 10.96 -8.54 -12.10
C ARG A 75 10.01 -9.71 -12.02
N GLU A 76 9.53 -10.15 -13.16
CA GLU A 76 8.85 -11.43 -13.29
C GLU A 76 9.92 -12.49 -13.47
N VAL A 77 9.94 -13.45 -12.56
CA VAL A 77 11.01 -14.45 -12.44
C VAL A 77 10.34 -15.81 -12.31
N SER A 78 10.72 -16.77 -13.14
CA SER A 78 10.42 -18.17 -12.88
C SER A 78 11.47 -18.71 -11.92
N GLU A 79 11.02 -19.10 -10.73
CA GLU A 79 11.81 -19.95 -9.84
C GLU A 79 11.76 -21.37 -10.41
N ASP A 80 12.88 -21.87 -10.91
CA ASP A 80 12.98 -23.27 -11.31
C ASP A 80 13.10 -24.10 -10.03
N ARG A 81 11.95 -24.54 -9.49
CA ARG A 81 11.89 -25.49 -8.40
C ARG A 81 12.15 -26.88 -8.97
N GLU A 82 13.43 -27.18 -9.18
CA GLU A 82 13.91 -28.53 -9.48
C GLU A 82 13.64 -29.54 -8.33
N GLU A 83 13.22 -29.07 -7.16
CA GLU A 83 12.68 -29.92 -6.11
C GLU A 83 11.22 -30.27 -6.42
N GLU A 84 11.07 -31.45 -7.02
CA GLU A 84 9.86 -32.26 -7.14
C GLU A 84 8.74 -31.79 -6.20
N LEU A 85 7.69 -31.22 -6.80
CA LEU A 85 6.36 -31.25 -6.23
C LEU A 85 5.98 -32.73 -6.04
N LEU A 86 6.36 -33.31 -4.89
CA LEU A 86 5.88 -34.59 -4.39
C LEU A 86 4.42 -34.42 -3.96
N TRP A 87 3.53 -34.27 -4.93
CA TRP A 87 2.10 -34.54 -4.80
C TRP A 87 1.56 -35.07 -6.12
#